data_AF-A0A7Z7P3C7-F1
#
_entry.id   AF-A0A7Z7P3C7-F1
#
_cell.length_a   1.000
_cell.length_b   1.000
_cell.length_c   1.000
_cell.angle_alpha   90.00
_cell.angle_beta   90.00
_cell.angle_gamma   90.00
#
_symmetry.space_group_name_H-M   'P 1'
#
loop_
_entity.id
_entity.type
_entity.pdbx_description
1 polymer ?
#
loop_
_entity_poly.entity_id
_entity_poly.type
_entity_poly.pdbx_seq_one_letter_code
_entity_poly.pdbx_strand_id
1 'polypeptide(L)'
;MVGLILLSTTVSSISWTVPKVLLFIFIIPFATLIYTSLKIATSSIAFWTKQSGAVIYIFYMFNDFAKYPVAIYNNLLRWIISFVIPFAFTAYYPAAYFLQDRNVYFNIGGVILIFLISFMVSLILWHKGVEVYESAGS
;
A
#
# COMPACT_ATOMS: atom_id res chain seq x y z
N MET A 1 15.79 -20.11 -5.32
CA MET A 1 15.85 -21.24 -4.37
C MET A 1 15.63 -20.82 -2.92
N VAL A 2 16.29 -19.78 -2.41
CA VAL A 2 16.11 -19.31 -1.01
C VAL A 2 14.65 -18.98 -0.66
N GLY A 3 13.91 -18.33 -1.56
CA GLY A 3 12.50 -17.98 -1.31
C GLY A 3 11.56 -19.18 -1.10
N LEU A 4 11.79 -20.30 -1.79
CA LEU A 4 10.98 -21.53 -1.63
C LEU A 4 11.23 -22.21 -0.29
N ILE A 5 12.47 -22.16 0.20
CA ILE A 5 12.88 -22.71 1.50
C ILE A 5 12.30 -21.87 2.66
N LEU A 6 12.29 -20.55 2.50
CA LEU A 6 11.65 -19.66 3.48
C LEU A 6 10.12 -19.81 3.50
N LEU A 7 9.51 -20.01 2.33
CA LEU A 7 8.07 -20.29 2.25
C LEU A 7 7.71 -21.63 2.91
N SER A 8 8.44 -22.71 2.63
CA SER A 8 8.12 -24.03 3.21
C SER A 8 8.23 -24.06 4.74
N THR A 9 9.19 -23.33 5.30
CA THR A 9 9.40 -23.25 6.76
C THR A 9 8.39 -22.35 7.46
N THR A 10 7.88 -21.31 6.79
CA THR A 10 6.92 -20.35 7.37
C THR A 10 5.46 -20.73 7.13
N VAL A 11 5.16 -21.54 6.11
CA VAL A 11 3.79 -22.05 5.91
C VAL A 11 3.35 -22.91 7.10
N SER A 12 4.26 -23.65 7.71
CA SER A 12 3.99 -24.47 8.91
C SER A 12 3.76 -23.67 10.19
N SER A 13 4.12 -22.38 10.23
CA SER A 13 3.91 -21.53 11.41
C SER A 13 2.58 -20.77 11.40
N ILE A 14 1.82 -20.84 10.31
CA ILE A 14 0.49 -20.21 10.20
C ILE A 14 -0.59 -21.25 10.46
N SER A 15 -1.44 -20.99 11.44
CA SER A 15 -2.68 -21.74 11.66
C SER A 15 -3.72 -21.39 10.58
N TRP A 16 -3.58 -21.99 9.40
CA TRP A 16 -4.52 -21.77 8.30
C TRP A 16 -5.90 -22.36 8.64
N THR A 17 -6.87 -21.47 8.82
CA THR A 17 -8.29 -21.81 8.97
C THR A 17 -9.06 -21.31 7.76
N VAL A 18 -10.18 -21.95 7.44
CA VAL A 18 -11.05 -21.55 6.30
C VAL A 18 -11.40 -20.05 6.33
N PRO A 19 -11.75 -19.44 7.48
CA PRO A 19 -12.01 -18.00 7.54
C PRO A 19 -10.79 -17.13 7.21
N LYS A 20 -9.58 -17.52 7.65
CA LYS A 20 -8.34 -16.79 7.31
C LYS A 20 -8.06 -16.85 5.82
N VAL A 21 -8.28 -17.99 5.16
CA VAL A 21 -8.09 -18.12 3.70
C VAL A 21 -9.05 -17.20 2.95
N LEU A 22 -10.34 -17.20 3.31
CA LEU A 22 -11.33 -16.31 2.69
C LEU A 22 -10.98 -14.84 2.89
N LEU A 23 -10.58 -14.46 4.10
CA LEU A 23 -10.16 -13.10 4.41
C LEU A 23 -8.90 -12.67 3.63
N PHE A 24 -7.96 -13.60 3.46
CA PHE A 24 -6.74 -13.37 2.68
C PHE A 24 -7.08 -13.10 1.21
N ILE A 25 -7.93 -13.92 0.59
CA ILE A 25 -8.39 -13.70 -0.79
C ILE A 25 -9.13 -12.36 -0.90
N PHE A 26 -9.97 -12.04 0.09
CA PHE A 26 -10.74 -10.81 0.11
C PHE A 26 -9.88 -9.55 0.23
N ILE A 27 -8.77 -9.57 0.99
CA ILE A 27 -7.97 -8.36 1.26
C ILE A 27 -7.00 -8.00 0.13
N ILE A 28 -6.57 -8.97 -0.67
CA ILE A 28 -5.66 -8.79 -1.82
C ILE A 28 -6.11 -7.67 -2.77
N PRO A 29 -7.37 -7.62 -3.27
CA PRO A 29 -7.80 -6.54 -4.16
C PRO A 29 -7.71 -5.16 -3.50
N PHE A 30 -8.06 -5.04 -2.22
CA PHE A 30 -7.97 -3.76 -1.50
C PHE A 30 -6.52 -3.29 -1.34
N ALA A 31 -5.61 -4.19 -0.94
CA ALA A 31 -4.19 -3.88 -0.86
C ALA A 31 -3.61 -3.45 -2.21
N THR A 32 -4.04 -4.11 -3.29
CA THR A 32 -3.66 -3.76 -4.67
C THR A 32 -4.20 -2.40 -5.08
N LEU A 33 -5.44 -2.08 -4.71
CA LEU A 33 -6.05 -0.78 -4.99
C LEU A 33 -5.38 0.35 -4.23
N ILE A 34 -4.98 0.16 -2.96
CA ILE A 34 -4.17 1.16 -2.22
C ILE A 34 -2.91 1.48 -3.02
N TYR A 35 -2.16 0.45 -3.39
CA TYR A 35 -0.91 0.62 -4.15
C TYR A 35 -1.15 1.35 -5.49
N THR A 36 -2.25 1.01 -6.17
CA THR A 36 -2.64 1.64 -7.43
C THR A 36 -3.04 3.11 -7.25
N SER A 37 -3.82 3.43 -6.22
CA SER A 37 -4.21 4.80 -5.88
C SER A 37 -3.01 5.68 -5.58
N LEU A 38 -2.02 5.18 -4.84
CA LEU A 38 -0.82 5.95 -4.57
C LEU A 38 0.00 6.20 -5.85
N LYS A 39 0.07 5.22 -6.76
CA LYS A 39 0.66 5.41 -8.09
C LYS A 39 -0.08 6.48 -8.89
N ILE A 40 -1.42 6.43 -8.93
CA ILE A 40 -2.24 7.42 -9.63
C ILE A 40 -2.00 8.82 -9.04
N ALA A 41 -2.00 8.96 -7.72
CA ALA A 41 -1.75 10.23 -7.04
C ALA A 41 -0.38 10.81 -7.42
N THR A 42 0.66 9.97 -7.40
CA THR A 42 2.03 10.35 -7.76
C THR A 42 2.14 10.71 -9.24
N SER A 43 1.52 9.93 -10.13
CA SER A 43 1.47 10.20 -11.57
C SER A 43 0.69 11.48 -11.89
N SER A 44 -0.35 11.82 -11.12
CA SER A 44 -1.14 13.03 -11.33
C SER A 44 -0.29 14.30 -11.17
N ILE A 45 0.75 14.26 -10.34
CA ILE A 45 1.70 15.39 -10.16
C ILE A 45 2.41 15.75 -11.47
N ALA A 46 2.49 14.81 -12.44
CA ALA A 46 3.01 15.07 -13.78
C ALA A 46 2.32 16.24 -14.49
N PHE A 47 1.00 16.38 -14.29
CA PHE A 47 0.19 17.37 -14.99
C PHE A 47 0.61 18.81 -14.67
N TRP A 48 1.05 19.08 -13.44
CA TRP A 48 1.54 20.41 -13.03
C TRP A 48 3.03 20.60 -13.31
N THR A 49 3.83 19.58 -13.03
CA THR A 49 5.29 19.75 -12.96
C THR A 49 5.98 19.59 -14.32
N LYS A 50 5.27 19.09 -15.35
CA LYS A 50 5.79 18.72 -16.69
C LYS A 50 6.99 17.74 -16.70
N GLN A 51 7.50 17.36 -15.53
CA GLN A 51 8.48 16.31 -15.27
C GLN A 51 8.01 15.45 -14.09
N SER A 52 7.59 14.22 -14.36
CA SER A 52 7.04 13.29 -13.35
C SER A 52 8.05 12.27 -12.81
N GLY A 53 9.20 12.13 -13.46
CA GLY A 53 10.18 11.08 -13.17
C GLY A 53 10.70 11.11 -11.74
N ALA A 54 11.05 12.30 -11.23
CA ALA A 54 11.60 12.45 -9.88
C ALA A 54 10.59 12.06 -8.78
N VAL A 55 9.32 12.43 -8.97
CA VAL A 55 8.25 12.16 -7.99
C VAL A 55 7.90 10.68 -7.97
N ILE A 56 7.84 10.04 -9.14
CA ILE A 56 7.66 8.59 -9.28
C ILE A 56 8.86 7.83 -8.68
N TYR A 57 10.09 8.32 -8.88
CA TYR A 57 11.28 7.71 -8.31
C TYR A 57 11.25 7.72 -6.77
N ILE A 58 10.91 8.87 -6.16
CA ILE A 58 10.75 8.99 -4.71
C ILE A 58 9.66 8.03 -4.21
N PHE A 59 8.54 7.91 -4.92
CA PHE A 59 7.48 6.95 -4.58
C PHE A 59 8.00 5.50 -4.52
N TYR A 60 8.82 5.08 -5.49
CA TYR A 60 9.41 3.74 -5.48
C TYR A 60 10.41 3.55 -4.32
N MET A 61 11.20 4.56 -3.98
CA MET A 61 12.06 4.51 -2.79
C MET A 61 11.24 4.31 -1.50
N PHE A 62 10.09 4.98 -1.38
CA PHE A 62 9.20 4.77 -0.23
C PHE A 62 8.55 3.38 -0.21
N ASN A 63 8.32 2.78 -1.39
CA ASN A 63 7.78 1.43 -1.46
C ASN A 63 8.73 0.37 -0.88
N ASP A 64 10.04 0.61 -0.90
CA ASP A 64 11.01 -0.32 -0.30
C ASP A 64 10.81 -0.50 1.21
N PHE A 65 10.28 0.51 1.90
CA PHE A 65 9.97 0.39 3.33
C PHE A 65 8.86 -0.62 3.62
N ALA A 66 7.99 -0.90 2.65
CA ALA A 66 6.92 -1.90 2.75
C ALA A 66 7.45 -3.34 2.80
N LYS A 67 8.69 -3.56 2.34
CA LYS A 67 9.33 -4.89 2.27
C LYS A 67 9.74 -5.41 3.64
N TYR A 68 9.89 -4.52 4.62
CA TYR A 68 10.38 -4.86 5.95
C TYR A 68 9.32 -4.61 7.03
N PRO A 69 9.39 -5.36 8.15
CA PRO A 69 8.48 -5.16 9.27
C PRO A 69 8.51 -3.73 9.81
N VAL A 70 7.37 -3.04 9.90
CA VAL A 70 7.35 -1.68 10.48
C VAL A 70 7.68 -1.63 11.97
N ALA A 71 7.92 -2.77 12.61
CA ALA A 71 8.45 -2.88 13.97
C ALA A 71 9.92 -2.56 14.12
N ILE A 72 10.71 -2.60 13.05
CA ILE A 72 12.14 -2.24 13.11
C ILE A 72 12.38 -0.74 12.98
N TYR A 73 11.38 0.01 12.52
CA TYR A 73 11.47 1.46 12.32
C TYR A 73 11.10 2.22 13.60
N ASN A 74 11.62 3.43 13.72
CA ASN A 74 11.22 4.34 14.80
C ASN A 74 9.74 4.76 14.67
N ASN A 75 9.18 5.32 15.75
CA ASN A 75 7.76 5.69 15.80
C ASN A 75 7.36 6.70 14.71
N LEU A 76 8.24 7.64 14.37
CA LEU A 76 7.99 8.66 13.36
C LEU A 76 7.87 8.03 11.95
N LEU A 77 8.87 7.24 11.55
CA LEU A 77 8.89 6.60 10.23
C LEU A 77 7.74 5.61 10.09
N ARG A 78 7.45 4.84 11.15
CA ARG A 78 6.28 3.96 11.20
C ARG A 78 4.98 4.74 10.95
N TRP A 79 4.81 5.92 11.57
CA TRP A 79 3.61 6.73 11.38
C TRP A 79 3.51 7.25 9.93
N ILE A 80 4.63 7.72 9.35
CA ILE A 80 4.68 8.20 7.97
C ILE A 80 4.27 7.09 6.99
N ILE A 81 4.88 5.91 7.06
CA ILE A 81 4.58 4.80 6.13
C ILE A 81 3.26 4.08 6.40
N SER A 82 2.60 4.40 7.52
CA SER A 82 1.27 3.87 7.85
C SER A 82 0.16 4.82 7.43
N PHE A 83 0.34 6.13 7.61
CA PHE A 83 -0.76 7.10 7.49
C PHE A 83 -0.51 8.17 6.43
N VAL A 84 0.73 8.56 6.15
CA VAL A 84 1.05 9.56 5.13
C VAL A 84 1.20 8.90 3.77
N ILE A 85 2.00 7.84 3.70
CA ILE A 85 2.17 7.00 2.51
C ILE A 85 1.87 5.58 2.96
N PRO A 86 0.60 5.14 2.93
CA PRO A 86 0.10 4.00 3.70
C PRO A 86 0.50 2.63 3.13
N PHE A 87 1.77 2.47 2.76
CA PHE A 87 2.38 1.23 2.29
C PHE A 87 2.38 0.13 3.34
N ALA A 88 2.38 0.45 4.64
CA ALA A 88 2.30 -0.57 5.67
C ALA A 88 0.99 -1.39 5.59
N PHE A 89 -0.10 -0.81 5.08
CA PHE A 89 -1.39 -1.49 4.90
C PHE A 89 -1.45 -2.38 3.65
N THR A 90 -0.50 -2.27 2.73
CA THR A 90 -0.49 -3.12 1.52
C THR A 90 0.15 -4.49 1.77
N ALA A 91 1.00 -4.62 2.80
CA ALA A 91 1.73 -5.85 3.07
C ALA A 91 1.84 -6.16 4.56
N TYR A 92 2.40 -5.24 5.35
CA TYR A 92 2.76 -5.51 6.74
C TYR A 92 1.56 -5.80 7.65
N TYR A 93 0.56 -4.91 7.70
CA TYR A 93 -0.55 -5.07 8.64
C TYR A 93 -1.39 -6.32 8.35
N PRO A 94 -1.78 -6.62 7.08
CA PRO A 94 -2.38 -7.91 6.75
C PRO A 94 -1.51 -9.09 7.18
N ALA A 95 -0.20 -9.06 6.88
CA ALA A 95 0.71 -10.14 7.28
C ALA A 95 0.81 -10.30 8.80
N ALA A 96 0.81 -9.20 9.57
CA ALA A 96 0.83 -9.24 11.02
C ALA A 96 -0.43 -9.87 11.61
N TYR A 97 -1.58 -9.72 10.96
CA TYR A 97 -2.79 -10.47 11.33
C TYR A 97 -2.61 -11.98 11.09
N PHE A 98 -2.18 -12.39 9.89
CA PHE A 98 -2.07 -13.81 9.56
C PHE A 98 -0.97 -14.56 10.31
N LEU A 99 0.16 -13.89 10.59
CA LEU A 99 1.35 -14.50 11.21
C LEU A 99 1.35 -14.44 12.74
N GLN A 100 0.79 -13.37 13.32
CA GLN A 100 0.90 -13.10 14.77
C GLN A 100 -0.47 -12.99 15.44
N ASP A 101 -1.56 -13.29 14.73
CA ASP A 101 -2.93 -13.21 15.21
C ASP A 101 -3.24 -11.86 15.90
N ARG A 102 -2.68 -10.77 15.36
CA ARG A 102 -2.92 -9.41 15.87
C ARG A 102 -4.38 -8.99 15.66
N ASN A 103 -4.77 -7.86 16.27
CA ASN A 103 -6.13 -7.35 16.19
C ASN A 103 -6.66 -7.22 14.74
N VAL A 104 -7.74 -7.93 14.42
CA VAL A 104 -8.33 -7.98 13.07
C VAL A 104 -8.90 -6.62 12.62
N TYR A 105 -9.51 -5.86 13.53
CA TYR A 105 -10.16 -4.59 13.21
C TYR A 105 -9.16 -3.58 12.69
N PHE A 106 -8.01 -3.44 13.35
CA PHE A 106 -6.97 -2.53 12.91
C PHE A 106 -6.23 -3.04 11.67
N ASN A 107 -5.81 -4.32 11.68
CA ASN A 107 -4.91 -4.83 10.66
C ASN A 107 -5.60 -5.15 9.31
N ILE A 108 -6.89 -5.52 9.34
CA ILE A 108 -7.68 -5.85 8.16
C ILE A 108 -8.70 -4.74 7.87
N GLY A 109 -9.43 -4.29 8.89
CA GLY A 109 -10.37 -3.18 8.73
C GLY A 109 -9.67 -1.87 8.34
N GLY A 110 -8.46 -1.65 8.84
CA GLY A 110 -7.62 -0.51 8.43
C GLY A 110 -7.27 -0.51 6.95
N VAL A 111 -7.10 -1.67 6.31
CA VAL A 111 -6.83 -1.76 4.86
C VAL A 111 -8.00 -1.18 4.06
N ILE A 112 -9.24 -1.54 4.43
CA ILE A 112 -10.44 -1.07 3.73
C ILE A 112 -10.58 0.45 3.90
N LEU A 113 -10.37 0.96 5.12
CA LEU A 113 -10.45 2.40 5.40
C LEU A 113 -9.38 3.18 4.61
N ILE A 114 -8.14 2.71 4.64
CA ILE A 114 -7.02 3.31 3.94
C ILE A 114 -7.20 3.23 2.43
N PHE A 115 -7.76 2.13 1.92
CA PHE A 115 -8.17 2.01 0.52
C PHE A 115 -9.13 3.15 0.15
N LEU A 116 -10.22 3.33 0.88
CA LEU A 116 -11.22 4.35 0.57
C LEU A 116 -10.60 5.75 0.56
N ILE A 117 -9.80 6.07 1.58
CA ILE A 117 -9.13 7.37 1.69
C ILE A 117 -8.15 7.57 0.53
N SER A 118 -7.26 6.61 0.29
CA SER A 118 -6.23 6.72 -0.75
C SER A 118 -6.85 6.80 -2.14
N PHE A 119 -7.91 6.02 -2.39
CA PHE A 119 -8.65 6.03 -3.64
C PHE A 119 -9.31 7.37 -3.89
N MET A 120 -10.03 7.93 -2.91
CA MET A 120 -10.64 9.25 -3.04
C MET A 120 -9.60 10.35 -3.28
N VAL A 121 -8.50 10.36 -2.53
CA VAL A 121 -7.42 11.33 -2.71
C VAL A 121 -6.83 11.21 -4.12
N SER A 122 -6.60 9.98 -4.60
CA SER A 122 -6.04 9.76 -5.93
C SER A 122 -6.94 10.25 -7.05
N LEU A 123 -8.27 10.08 -6.93
CA LEU A 123 -9.23 10.59 -7.90
C LEU A 123 -9.29 12.11 -7.90
N ILE A 124 -9.32 12.74 -6.72
CA ILE A 124 -9.33 14.21 -6.61
C ILE A 124 -8.06 14.81 -7.24
N LEU A 125 -6.89 14.23 -6.95
CA LEU A 125 -5.63 14.66 -7.55
C LEU A 125 -5.63 14.46 -9.07
N TRP A 126 -6.13 13.33 -9.54
CA TRP A 126 -6.23 13.05 -10.97
C TRP A 126 -7.12 14.08 -11.68
N HIS A 127 -8.34 14.29 -11.18
CA HIS A 127 -9.29 15.24 -11.77
C HIS A 127 -8.74 16.67 -11.81
N LYS A 128 -8.17 17.15 -10.70
CA LYS A 128 -7.52 18.47 -10.67
C LYS A 128 -6.34 18.58 -11.63
N GLY A 129 -5.59 17.50 -11.81
CA GLY A 129 -4.45 17.46 -12.72
C GLY A 129 -4.90 17.59 -14.17
N VAL A 130 -5.97 16.88 -14.54
CA VAL A 130 -6.56 16.93 -15.88
C VAL A 130 -7.10 18.33 -16.20
N GLU A 131 -7.66 19.05 -15.24
CA GLU A 131 -8.15 20.44 -15.45
C GLU A 131 -7.02 21.43 -15.77
N VAL A 132 -5.82 21.24 -15.20
CA VAL A 132 -4.64 22.10 -15.43
C VAL A 132 -3.84 21.65 -16.64
N TYR A 133 -4.05 20.42 -17.09
CA TYR A 133 -3.48 19.93 -18.34
C TYR A 133 -4.14 20.65 -19.51
N GLU A 134 -3.61 21.82 -19.86
CA GLU A 134 -3.90 22.45 -21.14
C GLU A 134 -3.61 21.42 -22.22
N SER A 135 -4.63 21.11 -23.01
CA SER A 135 -4.50 20.47 -24.30
C SER A 135 -3.22 20.98 -24.96
N ALA A 136 -2.23 20.11 -25.17
CA ALA A 136 -1.09 20.39 -26.04
C ALA A 136 -1.59 20.51 -27.49
N GLY A 137 -2.47 21.47 -27.74
CA GLY A 137 -3.35 21.56 -28.89
C GLY A 137 -4.24 22.80 -28.80
N SER A 138 -3.62 23.97 -28.93
CA SER A 138 -3.99 25.00 -29.91
C SER A 138 -2.71 25.65 -30.43
#